data_AF-A0A511KCK7-F1
#
_entry.id   AF-A0A511KCK7-F1
#
_cell.length_a   1.000
_cell.length_b   1.000
_cell.length_c   1.000
_cell.angle_alpha   90.00
_cell.angle_beta   90.00
_cell.angle_gamma   90.00
#
_symmetry.space_group_name_H-M   'P 1'
#
loop_
_entity.id
_entity.type
_entity.pdbx_description
1 polymer ?
#
loop_
_entity_poly.entity_id
_entity_poly.type
_entity_poly.pdbx_seq_one_letter_code
_entity_poly.pdbx_strand_id
1 'polypeptide(L)'
;MLSPLAALLAALTLFSGSAQAYEPAYVDLSQLDSLLENSRARHVQRLDAYETNRASRPETLELARKTRVLAVRLEEAGGRGRVREKREVGDKVLVERQSSGGAQRKGVVETQDFFSQPLDVMIYAPIFIGTPSQTFNVLLDTGSADLWVYDTKTGSTQPEWDASKSSTTVTSPQIPWSIKYGKGSQSGFLNQDTVSLGGYTVNDTIFAAADTLNDAFTYYPISGLFGLGFGAISASGYAPWFERLLNSGALAQPYFSLFLVRASDLTNEAEGSIGGGQMCIGCIDSSKFTGDLNWNPVLSDGFWSVAMDGIEANGTIIPGTATRAAIDSGTTLIQLPPSSSNAFYSSIPGAQRANTTSSGLYIIPCTTTFSSLSLVFNGTRYEIPPQDLLRAISRDGTECVLTIAASSAKDVDGSELAIVGDVFLKNAYSIFSYSYNGSPAVGLARSTIAGSWSTTSSSANGSGSNSSAAASFSQPSRTGSVSLSEQLDVDTKRQRFDRLADFVCSI
;
A
#
# COMPACT_ATOMS: atom_id res chain seq x y z
N MET A 1 -12.69 -73.35 4.19
CA MET A 1 -12.20 -72.11 4.82
C MET A 1 -11.09 -71.57 3.93
N LEU A 2 -11.42 -70.57 3.11
CA LEU A 2 -10.52 -70.06 2.06
C LEU A 2 -9.49 -69.08 2.68
N SER A 3 -8.24 -69.28 2.27
CA SER A 3 -6.98 -68.69 2.75
C SER A 3 -6.92 -67.14 2.61
N PRO A 4 -6.19 -66.41 3.48
CA PRO A 4 -6.19 -64.94 3.54
C PRO A 4 -5.52 -64.24 2.33
N LEU A 5 -5.10 -64.98 1.30
CA LEU A 5 -4.55 -64.40 0.07
C LEU A 5 -5.59 -63.73 -0.83
N ALA A 6 -6.88 -64.04 -0.70
CA ALA A 6 -7.93 -63.43 -1.53
C ALA A 6 -8.34 -62.01 -1.07
N ALA A 7 -8.06 -61.64 0.18
CA ALA A 7 -8.33 -60.29 0.70
C ALA A 7 -7.26 -59.27 0.26
N LEU A 8 -6.05 -59.73 -0.10
CA LEU A 8 -4.96 -58.84 -0.49
C LEU A 8 -5.08 -58.37 -1.95
N LEU A 9 -5.70 -59.16 -2.85
CA LEU A 9 -5.92 -58.74 -4.25
C LEU A 9 -7.09 -57.77 -4.42
N ALA A 10 -8.04 -57.70 -3.48
CA ALA A 10 -9.14 -56.74 -3.50
C ALA A 10 -8.77 -55.37 -2.89
N ALA A 11 -7.67 -55.30 -2.14
CA ALA A 11 -7.14 -54.04 -1.56
C ALA A 11 -6.15 -53.32 -2.48
N LEU A 12 -5.72 -53.94 -3.58
CA LEU A 12 -4.76 -53.39 -4.54
C LEU A 12 -5.41 -52.74 -5.78
N THR A 13 -6.75 -52.68 -5.85
CA THR A 13 -7.49 -52.05 -6.97
C THR A 13 -8.29 -50.80 -6.58
N LEU A 14 -8.08 -50.25 -5.37
CA LEU A 14 -8.74 -48.99 -4.92
C LEU A 14 -7.78 -47.82 -4.66
N PHE A 15 -6.50 -47.95 -5.03
CA PHE A 15 -5.55 -46.83 -5.10
C PHE A 15 -5.12 -46.55 -6.54
N SER A 16 -6.07 -46.51 -7.48
CA SER A 16 -5.94 -45.53 -8.55
C SER A 16 -6.43 -44.20 -7.97
N GLY A 17 -5.58 -43.57 -7.14
CA GLY A 17 -5.74 -42.16 -6.87
C GLY A 17 -5.83 -41.50 -8.24
N SER A 18 -6.98 -40.92 -8.56
CA SER A 18 -7.07 -39.96 -9.63
C SER A 18 -5.92 -39.00 -9.40
N ALA A 19 -4.98 -38.93 -10.34
CA ALA A 19 -4.07 -37.81 -10.42
C ALA A 19 -4.99 -36.60 -10.39
N GLN A 20 -5.07 -35.94 -9.23
CA GLN A 20 -5.79 -34.70 -9.10
C GLN A 20 -5.05 -33.80 -10.07
N ALA A 21 -5.69 -33.55 -11.22
CA ALA A 21 -5.13 -32.67 -12.23
C ALA A 21 -4.72 -31.41 -11.47
N TYR A 22 -3.42 -31.14 -11.50
CA TYR A 22 -2.86 -29.94 -10.90
C TYR A 22 -3.58 -28.77 -11.57
N GLU A 23 -4.54 -28.16 -10.89
CA GLU A 23 -5.16 -26.94 -11.39
C GLU A 23 -4.10 -25.84 -11.19
N PRO A 24 -3.55 -25.28 -12.27
CA PRO A 24 -2.59 -24.20 -12.16
C PRO A 24 -3.22 -23.06 -11.36
N ALA A 25 -2.48 -22.49 -10.41
CA ALA A 25 -3.01 -21.35 -9.68
C ALA A 25 -3.23 -20.17 -10.64
N TYR A 26 -4.49 -19.81 -10.86
CA TYR A 26 -4.90 -18.72 -11.75
C TYR A 26 -5.57 -17.60 -10.95
N VAL A 27 -5.40 -16.37 -11.42
CA VAL A 27 -6.02 -15.18 -10.83
C VAL A 27 -7.29 -14.87 -11.60
N ASP A 28 -8.37 -14.60 -10.87
CA ASP A 28 -9.58 -14.05 -11.49
C ASP A 28 -9.30 -12.61 -11.96
N LEU A 29 -9.45 -12.38 -13.27
CA LEU A 29 -9.25 -11.07 -13.89
C LEU A 29 -10.06 -9.96 -13.21
N SER A 30 -11.24 -10.26 -12.68
CA SER A 30 -12.08 -9.27 -11.98
C SER A 30 -11.44 -8.73 -10.71
N GLN A 31 -10.56 -9.51 -10.07
CA GLN A 31 -9.82 -9.08 -8.89
C GLN A 31 -8.77 -8.03 -9.25
N LEU A 32 -8.00 -8.28 -10.32
CA LEU A 32 -7.04 -7.30 -10.85
C LEU A 32 -7.76 -6.05 -11.34
N ASP A 33 -8.91 -6.20 -11.99
CA ASP A 33 -9.75 -5.10 -12.44
C ASP A 33 -10.20 -4.22 -11.26
N SER A 34 -10.69 -4.82 -10.17
CA SER A 34 -11.08 -4.07 -8.98
C SER A 34 -9.91 -3.34 -8.32
N LEU A 35 -8.70 -3.93 -8.28
CA LEU A 35 -7.52 -3.24 -7.74
C LEU A 35 -7.14 -2.02 -8.58
N LEU A 36 -7.22 -2.15 -9.91
CA LEU A 36 -6.90 -1.07 -10.85
C LEU A 36 -7.94 0.05 -10.81
N GLU A 37 -9.23 -0.27 -10.78
CA GLU A 37 -10.29 0.73 -10.65
C GLU A 37 -10.20 1.49 -9.32
N ASN A 38 -9.89 0.80 -8.22
CA ASN A 38 -9.68 1.45 -6.93
C ASN A 38 -8.47 2.39 -6.95
N SER A 39 -7.34 1.97 -7.54
CA SER A 39 -6.15 2.81 -7.68
C SER A 39 -6.41 4.04 -8.55
N ARG A 40 -7.08 3.88 -9.70
CA ARG A 40 -7.46 4.99 -10.59
C ARG A 40 -8.38 5.99 -9.92
N ALA A 41 -9.40 5.51 -9.21
CA ALA A 41 -10.34 6.38 -8.51
C ALA A 41 -9.65 7.21 -7.42
N ARG A 42 -8.73 6.60 -6.65
CA ARG A 42 -7.86 7.34 -5.71
C ARG A 42 -7.04 8.40 -6.43
N HIS A 43 -6.41 8.02 -7.54
CA HIS A 43 -5.55 8.93 -8.32
C HIS A 43 -6.30 10.17 -8.81
N VAL A 44 -7.47 9.99 -9.43
CA VAL A 44 -8.31 11.11 -9.90
C VAL A 44 -8.70 12.04 -8.76
N GLN A 45 -9.11 11.49 -7.63
CA GLN A 45 -9.52 12.31 -6.49
C GLN A 45 -8.37 13.16 -5.94
N ARG A 46 -7.13 12.64 -5.93
CA ARG A 46 -5.96 13.38 -5.46
C ARG A 46 -5.63 14.57 -6.38
N LEU A 47 -5.89 14.45 -7.68
CA LEU A 47 -5.81 15.55 -8.63
C LEU A 47 -6.92 16.59 -8.39
N ASP A 48 -8.16 16.17 -8.17
CA ASP A 48 -9.26 17.08 -7.82
C ASP A 48 -8.96 17.86 -6.53
N ALA A 49 -8.39 17.19 -5.52
CA ALA A 49 -7.92 17.81 -4.29
C ALA A 49 -6.80 18.82 -4.54
N TYR A 50 -5.82 18.50 -5.39
CA TYR A 50 -4.78 19.44 -5.80
C TYR A 50 -5.35 20.69 -6.48
N GLU A 51 -6.26 20.52 -7.44
CA GLU A 51 -6.90 21.65 -8.13
C GLU A 51 -7.68 22.53 -7.16
N THR A 52 -8.43 21.91 -6.24
CA THR A 52 -9.19 22.58 -5.19
C THR A 52 -8.26 23.34 -4.23
N ASN A 53 -7.17 22.70 -3.78
CA ASN A 53 -6.18 23.32 -2.90
C ASN A 53 -5.48 24.48 -3.59
N ARG A 54 -5.13 24.33 -4.87
CA ARG A 54 -4.51 25.40 -5.65
C ARG A 54 -5.43 26.60 -5.80
N ALA A 55 -6.72 26.35 -6.09
CA ALA A 55 -7.73 27.40 -6.23
C ALA A 55 -8.06 28.09 -4.90
N SER A 56 -8.16 27.31 -3.82
CA SER A 56 -8.49 27.80 -2.47
C SER A 56 -7.29 28.32 -1.69
N ARG A 57 -6.04 28.08 -2.13
CA ARG A 57 -4.79 28.43 -1.43
C ARG A 57 -4.78 29.83 -0.81
N PRO A 58 -5.28 30.91 -1.47
CA PRO A 58 -5.35 32.23 -0.86
C PRO A 58 -6.30 32.29 0.35
N GLU A 59 -7.45 31.65 0.27
CA GLU A 59 -8.46 31.59 1.33
C GLU A 59 -8.07 30.61 2.44
N THR A 60 -7.45 29.48 2.11
CA THR A 60 -6.94 28.48 3.05
C THR A 60 -5.73 29.00 3.83
N LEU A 61 -4.83 29.79 3.22
CA LEU A 61 -3.78 30.51 3.96
C LEU A 61 -4.38 31.51 4.94
N GLU A 62 -5.41 32.25 4.52
CA GLU A 62 -6.08 33.25 5.36
C GLU A 62 -6.90 32.60 6.47
N LEU A 63 -7.54 31.45 6.21
CA LEU A 63 -8.24 30.66 7.21
C LEU A 63 -7.25 30.01 8.18
N ALA A 64 -6.18 29.37 7.71
CA ALA A 64 -5.11 28.83 8.57
C ALA A 64 -4.46 29.93 9.42
N ARG A 65 -4.27 31.13 8.87
CA ARG A 65 -3.83 32.31 9.62
C ARG A 65 -4.85 32.72 10.69
N LYS A 66 -6.14 32.74 10.38
CA LYS A 66 -7.22 33.03 11.34
C LYS A 66 -7.39 31.94 12.41
N THR A 67 -7.24 30.67 12.06
CA THR A 67 -7.31 29.52 12.97
C THR A 67 -6.08 29.44 13.86
N ARG A 68 -4.89 29.81 13.38
CA ARG A 68 -3.69 30.00 14.22
C ARG A 68 -3.88 31.14 15.23
N VAL A 69 -4.54 32.23 14.83
CA VAL A 69 -4.96 33.29 15.77
C VAL A 69 -6.00 32.80 16.77
N LEU A 70 -6.91 31.91 16.38
CA LEU A 70 -7.90 31.32 17.27
C LEU A 70 -7.27 30.34 18.27
N ALA A 71 -6.33 29.49 17.85
CA ALA A 71 -5.58 28.57 18.70
C ALA A 71 -4.73 29.33 19.73
N VAL A 72 -3.99 30.36 19.30
CA VAL A 72 -3.24 31.25 20.22
C VAL A 72 -4.18 31.97 21.19
N ARG A 73 -5.36 32.43 20.73
CA ARG A 73 -6.35 33.08 21.61
C ARG A 73 -7.02 32.11 22.59
N LEU A 74 -7.15 30.83 22.24
CA LEU A 74 -7.66 29.79 23.14
C LEU A 74 -6.61 29.42 24.20
N GLU A 75 -5.32 29.39 23.84
CA GLU A 75 -4.21 29.26 24.79
C GLU A 75 -4.11 30.47 25.73
N GLU A 76 -4.27 31.70 25.21
CA GLU A 76 -4.29 32.93 26.02
C GLU A 76 -5.54 33.03 26.91
N ALA A 77 -6.70 32.57 26.43
CA ALA A 77 -7.95 32.52 27.21
C ALA A 77 -7.92 31.42 28.29
N GLY A 78 -7.23 30.30 28.05
CA GLY A 78 -6.95 29.26 29.05
C GLY A 78 -5.85 29.65 30.06
N GLY A 79 -5.06 30.68 29.76
CA GLY A 79 -3.90 31.13 30.53
C GLY A 79 -4.19 31.98 31.79
N ARG A 80 -5.45 32.13 32.23
CA ARG A 80 -5.81 32.85 33.48
C ARG A 80 -5.91 31.97 34.74
N GLY A 81 -5.26 30.81 34.73
CA GLY A 81 -5.17 29.90 35.88
C GLY A 81 -3.74 29.62 36.34
N ARG A 82 -2.84 30.61 36.44
CA ARG A 82 -1.53 30.42 37.10
C ARG A 82 -1.69 30.51 38.62
N VAL A 83 -1.94 29.39 39.27
CA VAL A 83 -1.57 29.20 40.68
C VAL A 83 -0.04 29.02 40.72
N ARG A 84 0.59 29.94 41.45
CA ARG A 84 2.02 29.99 41.71
C ARG A 84 2.29 28.96 42.82
N GLU A 85 2.89 27.82 42.51
CA GLU A 85 3.39 26.92 43.55
C GLU A 85 4.92 26.78 43.44
N LYS A 86 5.56 26.96 44.59
CA LYS A 86 7.00 27.11 44.76
C LYS A 86 7.71 25.77 44.51
N ARG A 87 8.88 25.87 43.88
CA ARG A 87 9.94 24.86 43.91
C ARG A 87 10.21 24.39 45.35
N GLU A 88 10.10 23.09 45.58
CA GLU A 88 11.00 22.35 46.45
C GLU A 88 11.58 21.18 45.67
N VAL A 89 12.91 21.12 45.65
CA VAL A 89 13.72 20.09 45.01
C VAL A 89 13.80 18.92 45.99
N GLY A 90 13.26 17.78 45.59
CA GLY A 90 13.42 16.51 46.29
C GLY A 90 13.82 15.44 45.29
N ASP A 91 15.10 15.09 45.28
CA ASP A 91 15.59 13.83 44.72
C ASP A 91 14.75 12.67 45.25
N LYS A 92 14.19 11.83 44.35
CA LYS A 92 14.33 10.36 44.42
C LYS A 92 13.51 9.58 43.36
N VAL A 93 14.27 8.71 42.70
CA VAL A 93 13.93 7.36 42.21
C VAL A 93 13.14 7.29 40.90
N LEU A 94 13.90 7.19 39.82
CA LEU A 94 13.52 6.47 38.60
C LEU A 94 13.20 5.02 38.97
N VAL A 95 11.92 4.66 38.92
CA VAL A 95 11.51 3.25 38.87
C VAL A 95 11.50 2.84 37.40
N GLU A 96 12.63 2.30 36.94
CA GLU A 96 12.66 1.46 35.74
C GLU A 96 11.76 0.25 35.99
N ARG A 97 10.53 0.30 35.47
CA ARG A 97 9.79 -0.93 35.18
C ARG A 97 10.34 -1.50 33.89
N GLN A 98 11.30 -2.41 34.04
CA GLN A 98 11.68 -3.37 33.02
C GLN A 98 10.45 -4.20 32.65
N SER A 99 9.78 -3.86 31.54
CA SER A 99 8.96 -4.82 30.82
C SER A 99 9.88 -5.60 29.88
N SER A 100 10.01 -6.89 30.13
CA SER A 100 10.65 -7.86 29.26
C SER A 100 9.87 -7.97 27.94
N GLY A 101 10.27 -7.17 26.96
CA GLY A 101 9.90 -7.20 25.56
C GLY A 101 10.87 -6.27 24.86
N GLY A 102 11.67 -6.77 23.92
CA GLY A 102 12.77 -6.00 23.32
C GLY A 102 12.29 -4.60 22.92
N ALA A 103 12.94 -3.56 23.46
CA ALA A 103 12.53 -2.19 23.23
C ALA A 103 12.50 -1.91 21.72
N GLN A 104 11.30 -1.69 21.17
CA GLN A 104 11.14 -1.36 19.76
C GLN A 104 11.95 -0.09 19.48
N ARG A 105 12.90 -0.18 18.56
CA ARG A 105 13.78 0.94 18.22
C ARG A 105 12.92 2.08 17.69
N LYS A 106 13.04 3.28 18.29
CA LYS A 106 12.34 4.48 17.81
C LYS A 106 12.59 4.68 16.31
N GLY A 107 11.51 4.96 15.59
CA GLY A 107 11.46 5.09 14.13
C GLY A 107 11.20 3.78 13.38
N VAL A 108 11.39 2.62 14.00
CA VAL A 108 11.16 1.32 13.35
C VAL A 108 9.72 0.86 13.56
N VAL A 109 8.98 0.72 12.47
CA VAL A 109 7.60 0.25 12.43
C VAL A 109 7.57 -1.07 11.66
N GLU A 110 7.27 -2.16 12.34
CA GLU A 110 6.99 -3.43 11.68
C GLU A 110 5.64 -3.34 10.98
N THR A 111 5.59 -3.72 9.72
CA THR A 111 4.37 -3.66 8.90
C THR A 111 3.75 -5.05 8.77
N GLN A 112 2.47 -5.08 8.46
CA GLN A 112 1.75 -6.28 8.03
C GLN A 112 1.44 -6.15 6.55
N ASP A 113 1.40 -7.29 5.88
CA ASP A 113 0.95 -7.45 4.51
C ASP A 113 -0.34 -8.27 4.53
N PHE A 114 -1.44 -7.67 4.06
CA PHE A 114 -2.62 -8.44 3.71
C PHE A 114 -2.44 -8.97 2.29
N PHE A 115 -2.33 -10.29 2.17
CA PHE A 115 -2.10 -10.99 0.92
C PHE A 115 -3.28 -11.89 0.60
N SER A 116 -3.57 -12.04 -0.69
CA SER A 116 -4.46 -13.05 -1.24
C SER A 116 -3.74 -13.64 -2.44
N GLN A 117 -3.16 -14.83 -2.25
CA GLN A 117 -2.19 -15.43 -3.17
C GLN A 117 -2.74 -15.46 -4.59
N PRO A 118 -1.97 -15.04 -5.60
CA PRO A 118 -0.54 -14.70 -5.60
C PRO A 118 -0.23 -13.21 -5.44
N LEU A 119 -1.13 -12.43 -4.84
CA LEU A 119 -0.98 -10.99 -4.69
C LEU A 119 -0.77 -10.64 -3.22
N ASP A 120 0.29 -9.88 -2.96
CA ASP A 120 0.36 -9.07 -1.75
C ASP A 120 -0.43 -7.79 -2.05
N VAL A 121 -1.51 -7.54 -1.30
CA VAL A 121 -2.55 -6.58 -1.70
C VAL A 121 -2.36 -5.22 -1.05
N MET A 122 -1.94 -5.20 0.23
CA MET A 122 -1.73 -3.94 0.94
C MET A 122 -0.82 -4.08 2.15
N ILE A 123 0.01 -3.05 2.35
CA ILE A 123 0.87 -2.92 3.51
C ILE A 123 0.25 -1.96 4.52
N TYR A 124 0.09 -2.42 5.75
CA TYR A 124 -0.53 -1.64 6.82
C TYR A 124 0.26 -1.71 8.12
N ALA A 125 0.04 -0.74 9.00
CA ALA A 125 0.70 -0.67 10.30
C ALA A 125 -0.24 -0.07 11.36
N PRO A 126 -0.01 -0.36 12.65
CA PRO A 126 -0.75 0.29 13.72
C PRO A 126 -0.30 1.74 13.90
N ILE A 127 -1.27 2.64 14.05
CA ILE A 127 -1.11 4.00 14.57
C ILE A 127 -1.88 4.15 15.86
N PHE A 128 -1.56 5.21 16.61
CA PHE A 128 -2.15 5.51 17.90
C PHE A 128 -2.74 6.91 17.88
N ILE A 129 -4.03 7.06 18.16
CA ILE A 129 -4.73 8.35 18.17
C ILE A 129 -5.33 8.63 19.56
N GLY A 130 -5.04 9.80 20.11
CA GLY A 130 -5.69 10.33 21.30
C GLY A 130 -5.02 10.05 22.64
N THR A 131 -5.65 10.54 23.71
CA THR A 131 -5.15 10.46 25.10
C THR A 131 -6.25 10.01 26.07
N PRO A 132 -6.25 8.75 26.58
CA PRO A 132 -5.33 7.67 26.23
C PRO A 132 -5.45 7.24 24.76
N SER A 133 -4.38 6.62 24.24
CA SER A 133 -4.31 6.24 22.83
C SER A 133 -5.26 5.11 22.46
N GLN A 134 -5.97 5.28 21.34
CA GLN A 134 -6.72 4.26 20.63
C GLN A 134 -5.89 3.75 19.45
N THR A 135 -5.92 2.44 19.18
CA THR A 135 -5.07 1.80 18.16
C THR A 135 -5.84 1.49 16.89
N PHE A 136 -5.28 1.84 15.73
CA PHE A 136 -5.90 1.62 14.42
C PHE A 136 -4.89 1.07 13.43
N ASN A 137 -5.25 0.01 12.70
CA ASN A 137 -4.45 -0.45 11.57
C ASN A 137 -4.76 0.41 10.35
N VAL A 138 -3.75 0.98 9.73
CA VAL A 138 -3.93 1.88 8.58
C VAL A 138 -3.04 1.48 7.42
N LEU A 139 -3.59 1.55 6.21
CA LEU A 139 -2.82 1.43 4.97
C LEU A 139 -1.77 2.55 4.91
N LEU A 140 -0.50 2.19 4.69
CA LEU A 140 0.57 3.16 4.47
C LEU A 140 0.63 3.53 2.99
N ASP A 141 0.21 4.75 2.63
CA ASP A 141 -0.04 5.14 1.23
C ASP A 141 0.82 6.35 0.83
N THR A 142 1.93 6.13 0.12
CA THR A 142 2.73 7.23 -0.45
C THR A 142 2.05 7.93 -1.62
N GLY A 143 0.99 7.36 -2.19
CA GLY A 143 0.21 7.98 -3.25
C GLY A 143 -0.80 9.01 -2.77
N SER A 144 -1.13 9.10 -1.47
CA SER A 144 -2.09 10.09 -0.93
C SER A 144 -1.53 10.85 0.28
N ALA A 145 -2.27 11.85 0.76
CA ALA A 145 -1.79 12.79 1.79
C ALA A 145 -2.67 12.86 3.06
N ASP A 146 -3.92 12.38 3.00
CA ASP A 146 -4.85 12.44 4.14
C ASP A 146 -4.65 11.26 5.09
N LEU A 147 -4.82 11.52 6.38
CA LEU A 147 -5.12 10.49 7.38
C LEU A 147 -6.63 10.43 7.56
N TRP A 148 -7.21 9.25 7.47
CA TRP A 148 -8.58 9.01 7.90
C TRP A 148 -8.73 7.67 8.61
N VAL A 149 -9.67 7.60 9.56
CA VAL A 149 -10.06 6.39 10.28
C VAL A 149 -11.59 6.30 10.36
N TYR A 150 -12.13 5.10 10.55
CA TYR A 150 -13.58 4.94 10.79
C TYR A 150 -14.00 5.59 12.10
N ASP A 151 -15.11 6.31 12.10
CA ASP A 151 -15.82 6.83 13.29
C ASP A 151 -16.78 5.77 13.86
N THR A 152 -17.14 5.89 15.14
CA THR A 152 -18.12 4.99 15.81
C THR A 152 -19.50 4.90 15.14
N LYS A 153 -19.84 5.79 14.21
CA LYS A 153 -21.09 5.77 13.44
C LYS A 153 -21.05 4.86 12.20
N THR A 154 -19.88 4.37 11.85
CA THR A 154 -19.64 3.68 10.58
C THR A 154 -20.17 2.26 10.55
N GLY A 155 -20.17 1.56 11.69
CA GLY A 155 -20.59 0.16 11.79
C GLY A 155 -19.55 -0.81 11.20
N SER A 156 -18.27 -0.42 11.18
CA SER A 156 -17.16 -1.22 10.71
C SER A 156 -16.92 -2.43 11.61
N THR A 157 -16.37 -3.51 11.03
CA THR A 157 -15.86 -4.65 11.80
C THR A 157 -14.45 -4.42 12.34
N GLN A 158 -13.77 -3.39 11.82
CA GLN A 158 -12.45 -2.95 12.27
C GLN A 158 -12.58 -1.91 13.38
N PRO A 159 -11.54 -1.69 14.23
CA PRO A 159 -11.58 -0.68 15.27
C PRO A 159 -12.01 0.70 14.75
N GLU A 160 -12.92 1.34 15.47
CA GLU A 160 -13.48 2.66 15.17
C GLU A 160 -13.01 3.68 16.21
N TRP A 161 -12.75 4.90 15.74
CA TRP A 161 -12.32 6.02 16.55
C TRP A 161 -13.50 6.65 17.29
N ASP A 162 -13.32 6.80 18.60
CA ASP A 162 -14.29 7.37 19.52
C ASP A 162 -13.71 8.65 20.14
N ALA A 163 -14.21 9.79 19.68
CA ALA A 163 -13.80 11.11 20.16
C ALA A 163 -13.92 11.24 21.69
N SER A 164 -14.93 10.59 22.31
CA SER A 164 -15.21 10.71 23.74
C SER A 164 -14.18 10.02 24.63
N LYS A 165 -13.37 9.12 24.06
CA LYS A 165 -12.31 8.39 24.77
C LYS A 165 -10.96 9.11 24.76
N SER A 166 -10.85 10.28 24.13
CA SER A 166 -9.60 11.04 24.08
C SER A 166 -9.80 12.45 24.67
N SER A 167 -8.96 12.77 25.65
CA SER A 167 -8.92 14.07 26.33
C SER A 167 -8.25 15.17 25.51
N THR A 168 -7.56 14.82 24.42
CA THR A 168 -6.83 15.76 23.54
C THR A 168 -7.57 16.07 22.24
N THR A 169 -8.72 15.43 21.99
CA THR A 169 -9.52 15.62 20.77
C THR A 169 -10.11 17.03 20.67
N VAL A 170 -10.10 17.58 19.46
CA VAL A 170 -10.93 18.71 19.05
C VAL A 170 -11.79 18.31 17.85
N THR A 171 -13.12 18.35 18.02
CA THR A 171 -14.10 17.99 16.98
C THR A 171 -14.89 19.19 16.44
N SER A 172 -14.60 20.41 16.91
CA SER A 172 -15.34 21.62 16.52
C SER A 172 -14.38 22.66 15.91
N PRO A 173 -14.76 23.32 14.80
CA PRO A 173 -16.02 23.19 14.06
C PRO A 173 -16.12 21.86 13.28
N GLN A 174 -17.35 21.42 13.00
CA GLN A 174 -17.61 20.27 12.14
C GLN A 174 -17.32 20.67 10.68
N ILE A 175 -16.18 20.23 10.15
CA ILE A 175 -15.76 20.49 8.77
C ILE A 175 -15.96 19.21 7.97
N PRO A 176 -16.92 19.16 7.02
CA PRO A 176 -17.13 17.98 6.19
C PRO A 176 -15.88 17.63 5.39
N TRP A 177 -15.65 16.33 5.22
CA TRP A 177 -14.57 15.77 4.41
C TRP A 177 -15.13 14.60 3.59
N SER A 178 -14.64 14.43 2.36
CA SER A 178 -15.02 13.31 1.51
C SER A 178 -13.92 13.00 0.50
N ILE A 179 -13.67 11.71 0.29
CA ILE A 179 -12.80 11.17 -0.76
C ILE A 179 -13.57 10.12 -1.54
N LYS A 180 -13.57 10.23 -2.87
CA LYS A 180 -14.12 9.21 -3.76
C LYS A 180 -13.09 8.12 -4.03
N TYR A 181 -13.51 6.87 -3.85
CA TYR A 181 -12.81 5.64 -4.21
C TYR A 181 -13.60 4.87 -5.28
N GLY A 182 -13.06 3.75 -5.77
CA GLY A 182 -13.62 3.02 -6.90
C GLY A 182 -15.07 2.60 -6.72
N LYS A 183 -15.44 2.16 -5.51
CA LYS A 183 -16.79 1.65 -5.18
C LYS A 183 -17.68 2.64 -4.39
N GLY A 184 -17.34 3.92 -4.36
CA GLY A 184 -18.12 4.94 -3.64
C GLY A 184 -17.24 5.97 -2.96
N SER A 185 -17.78 6.76 -2.05
CA SER A 185 -17.00 7.72 -1.26
C SER A 185 -16.81 7.26 0.18
N GLN A 186 -15.67 7.61 0.75
CA GLN A 186 -15.46 7.66 2.20
C GLN A 186 -15.70 9.11 2.61
N SER A 187 -16.65 9.36 3.51
CA SER A 187 -17.03 10.70 3.96
C SER A 187 -17.09 10.77 5.48
N GLY A 188 -17.02 11.98 6.02
CA GLY A 188 -17.19 12.27 7.43
C GLY A 188 -16.75 13.67 7.75
N PHE A 189 -16.02 13.85 8.86
CA PHE A 189 -15.63 15.17 9.35
C PHE A 189 -14.16 15.22 9.76
N LEU A 190 -13.54 16.38 9.59
CA LEU A 190 -12.19 16.64 10.10
C LEU A 190 -12.20 16.81 11.61
N ASN A 191 -11.19 16.23 12.25
CA ASN A 191 -10.91 16.30 13.66
C ASN A 191 -9.43 16.60 13.86
N GLN A 192 -9.08 17.06 15.06
CA GLN A 192 -7.70 17.20 15.50
C GLN A 192 -7.47 16.33 16.73
N ASP A 193 -6.38 15.57 16.76
CA ASP A 193 -5.93 14.88 17.97
C ASP A 193 -4.42 14.58 17.91
N THR A 194 -3.89 14.02 19.00
CA THR A 194 -2.53 13.50 19.08
C THR A 194 -2.43 12.19 18.31
N VAL A 195 -1.49 12.10 17.37
CA VAL A 195 -1.26 10.90 16.55
C VAL A 195 0.20 10.45 16.68
N SER A 196 0.39 9.17 16.96
CA SER A 196 1.72 8.57 17.09
C SER A 196 1.93 7.38 16.16
N LEU A 197 3.15 7.27 15.64
CA LEU A 197 3.63 6.17 14.79
C LEU A 197 5.13 5.99 15.00
N GLY A 198 5.60 4.75 15.17
CA GLY A 198 7.03 4.45 15.30
C GLY A 198 7.74 5.15 16.45
N GLY A 199 7.04 5.46 17.55
CA GLY A 199 7.60 6.20 18.68
C GLY A 199 7.79 7.70 18.44
N TYR A 200 7.25 8.26 17.35
CA TYR A 200 7.08 9.70 17.15
C TYR A 200 5.63 10.10 17.38
N THR A 201 5.42 11.31 17.89
CA THR A 201 4.11 11.85 18.26
C THR A 201 3.96 13.26 17.72
N VAL A 202 2.81 13.53 17.08
CA VAL A 202 2.39 14.86 16.61
C VAL A 202 1.07 15.19 17.29
N ASN A 203 1.06 16.24 18.13
CA ASN A 203 -0.06 16.55 19.03
C ASN A 203 -1.26 17.19 18.33
N ASP A 204 -1.06 17.79 17.17
CA ASP A 204 -2.02 18.62 16.44
C ASP A 204 -2.28 18.08 15.02
N THR A 205 -2.42 16.75 14.91
CA THR A 205 -2.67 16.11 13.62
C THR A 205 -4.13 16.31 13.24
N ILE A 206 -4.36 16.86 12.05
CA ILE A 206 -5.69 16.89 11.44
C ILE A 206 -5.90 15.59 10.66
N PHE A 207 -7.04 14.94 10.89
CA PHE A 207 -7.46 13.72 10.20
C PHE A 207 -8.97 13.69 10.03
N ALA A 208 -9.48 12.87 9.11
CA ALA A 208 -10.90 12.65 8.97
C ALA A 208 -11.37 11.45 9.81
N ALA A 209 -12.43 11.65 10.59
CA ALA A 209 -13.20 10.54 11.15
C ALA A 209 -14.37 10.30 10.19
N ALA A 210 -14.30 9.18 9.49
CA ALA A 210 -15.25 8.86 8.44
C ALA A 210 -16.45 8.13 9.01
N ASP A 211 -17.67 8.60 8.71
CA ASP A 211 -18.95 8.09 9.23
C ASP A 211 -19.74 7.25 8.19
N THR A 212 -19.15 7.01 7.02
CA THR A 212 -19.67 6.11 5.99
C THR A 212 -18.77 4.88 5.82
N LEU A 213 -19.32 3.73 5.43
CA LEU A 213 -18.53 2.60 4.92
C LEU A 213 -18.41 2.67 3.40
N ASN A 214 -17.22 2.35 2.90
CA ASN A 214 -16.98 2.14 1.48
C ASN A 214 -16.68 0.66 1.23
N ASP A 215 -17.43 0.02 0.35
CA ASP A 215 -17.27 -1.40 0.01
C ASP A 215 -15.91 -1.73 -0.62
N ALA A 216 -15.14 -0.73 -1.04
CA ALA A 216 -13.75 -0.91 -1.44
C ALA A 216 -12.83 -1.29 -0.26
N PHE A 217 -13.24 -1.07 1.00
CA PHE A 217 -12.40 -1.28 2.18
C PHE A 217 -12.96 -2.24 3.23
N THR A 218 -14.25 -2.57 3.19
CA THR A 218 -14.93 -3.40 4.20
C THR A 218 -14.36 -4.81 4.33
N TYR A 219 -13.73 -5.33 3.28
CA TYR A 219 -13.07 -6.63 3.26
C TYR A 219 -11.72 -6.64 4.00
N TYR A 220 -11.03 -5.50 4.04
CA TYR A 220 -9.62 -5.45 4.43
C TYR A 220 -9.43 -5.21 5.93
N PRO A 221 -8.32 -5.67 6.53
CA PRO A 221 -8.04 -5.58 7.97
C PRO A 221 -7.55 -4.19 8.40
N ILE A 222 -8.10 -3.13 7.82
CA ILE A 222 -7.70 -1.73 8.08
C ILE A 222 -8.87 -0.94 8.67
N SER A 223 -8.56 -0.12 9.67
CA SER A 223 -9.44 0.89 10.23
C SER A 223 -9.39 2.22 9.45
N GLY A 224 -8.47 2.34 8.50
CA GLY A 224 -8.22 3.61 7.83
C GLY A 224 -7.03 3.60 6.87
N LEU A 225 -6.64 4.79 6.46
CA LEU A 225 -5.53 5.04 5.54
C LEU A 225 -4.67 6.19 6.08
N PHE A 226 -3.37 6.08 5.88
CA PHE A 226 -2.38 7.04 6.32
C PHE A 226 -1.55 7.52 5.12
N GLY A 227 -1.89 8.72 4.64
CA GLY A 227 -1.19 9.37 3.54
C GLY A 227 0.24 9.78 3.91
N LEU A 228 1.18 9.45 3.03
CA LEU A 228 2.63 9.74 3.14
C LEU A 228 3.15 10.57 1.95
N GLY A 229 2.27 11.00 1.07
CA GLY A 229 2.51 11.96 0.00
C GLY A 229 2.52 13.41 0.48
N PHE A 230 2.64 14.35 -0.46
CA PHE A 230 2.76 15.78 -0.18
C PHE A 230 1.42 16.44 0.12
N GLY A 231 1.40 17.44 1.00
CA GLY A 231 0.16 18.14 1.38
C GLY A 231 -0.58 18.82 0.24
N ALA A 232 0.07 19.05 -0.91
CA ALA A 232 -0.55 19.65 -2.09
C ALA A 232 -1.75 18.82 -2.61
N ILE A 233 -1.72 17.50 -2.47
CA ILE A 233 -2.80 16.59 -2.89
C ILE A 233 -3.75 16.20 -1.74
N SER A 234 -3.69 16.89 -0.59
CA SER A 234 -4.58 16.54 0.54
C SER A 234 -6.00 17.06 0.34
N ALA A 235 -6.98 16.18 0.42
CA ALA A 235 -8.41 16.52 0.37
C ALA A 235 -8.83 17.39 1.56
N SER A 236 -8.20 17.20 2.73
CA SER A 236 -8.44 18.01 3.91
C SER A 236 -7.95 19.46 3.78
N GLY A 237 -7.01 19.73 2.86
CA GLY A 237 -6.31 21.01 2.75
C GLY A 237 -5.29 21.28 3.87
N TYR A 238 -5.04 20.30 4.74
CA TYR A 238 -4.08 20.41 5.85
C TYR A 238 -2.81 19.60 5.57
N ALA A 239 -1.70 20.02 6.20
CA ALA A 239 -0.43 19.32 6.11
C ALA A 239 -0.55 17.86 6.64
N PRO A 240 -0.04 16.85 5.91
CA PRO A 240 0.03 15.46 6.33
C PRO A 240 0.84 15.29 7.62
N TRP A 241 0.64 14.16 8.29
CA TRP A 241 1.32 13.88 9.56
C TRP A 241 2.85 13.93 9.44
N PHE A 242 3.42 13.41 8.34
CA PHE A 242 4.88 13.41 8.18
C PHE A 242 5.45 14.82 8.01
N GLU A 243 4.78 15.71 7.27
CA GLU A 243 5.19 17.11 7.15
C GLU A 243 5.12 17.84 8.51
N ARG A 244 4.10 17.56 9.32
CA ARG A 244 4.02 18.09 10.70
C ARG A 244 5.14 17.57 11.58
N LEU A 245 5.46 16.28 11.46
CA LEU A 245 6.58 15.69 12.17
C LEU A 245 7.91 16.33 11.77
N LEU A 246 8.14 16.59 10.48
CA LEU A 246 9.32 17.32 10.01
C LEU A 246 9.38 18.72 10.63
N ASN A 247 8.28 19.46 10.58
CA ASN A 247 8.20 20.82 11.12
C ASN A 247 8.39 20.90 12.64
N SER A 248 8.11 19.82 13.37
CA SER A 248 8.38 19.75 14.82
C SER A 248 9.87 19.74 15.17
N GLY A 249 10.75 19.44 14.21
CA GLY A 249 12.18 19.25 14.44
C GLY A 249 12.54 17.95 15.19
N ALA A 250 11.57 17.04 15.38
CA ALA A 250 11.80 15.78 16.09
C ALA A 250 12.60 14.75 15.28
N LEU A 251 12.74 14.94 13.96
CA LEU A 251 13.48 14.05 13.07
C LEU A 251 14.89 14.59 12.80
N ALA A 252 15.89 13.74 13.02
CA ALA A 252 17.26 14.04 12.62
C ALA A 252 17.45 14.00 11.10
N GLN A 253 16.61 13.23 10.39
CA GLN A 253 16.71 13.02 8.96
C GLN A 253 15.32 13.14 8.31
N PRO A 254 15.18 13.88 7.19
CA PRO A 254 13.89 14.28 6.64
C PRO A 254 13.28 13.22 5.71
N TYR A 255 13.40 11.94 6.06
CA TYR A 255 12.98 10.84 5.21
C TYR A 255 12.37 9.69 6.00
N PHE A 256 11.61 8.86 5.29
CA PHE A 256 11.27 7.51 5.74
C PHE A 256 11.64 6.50 4.65
N SER A 257 11.79 5.24 5.03
CA SER A 257 12.10 4.15 4.10
C SER A 257 11.13 3.00 4.25
N LEU A 258 10.88 2.28 3.16
CA LEU A 258 10.06 1.08 3.10
C LEU A 258 10.91 -0.11 2.63
N PHE A 259 10.78 -1.21 3.36
CA PHE A 259 11.21 -2.55 2.96
C PHE A 259 9.97 -3.43 2.99
N LEU A 260 9.59 -4.01 1.86
CA LEU A 260 8.45 -4.92 1.78
C LEU A 260 8.93 -6.36 1.64
N VAL A 261 8.15 -7.29 2.20
CA VAL A 261 8.38 -8.73 2.07
C VAL A 261 7.25 -9.34 1.25
N ARG A 262 7.55 -10.39 0.46
CA ARG A 262 6.53 -11.16 -0.25
C ARG A 262 5.91 -12.18 0.70
N ALA A 263 4.59 -12.21 0.81
CA ALA A 263 3.91 -13.20 1.64
C ALA A 263 4.17 -14.63 1.15
N SER A 264 4.30 -14.84 -0.16
CA SER A 264 4.61 -16.15 -0.75
C SER A 264 5.98 -16.72 -0.34
N ASP A 265 6.92 -15.89 0.11
CA ASP A 265 8.19 -16.34 0.69
C ASP A 265 8.04 -16.80 2.15
N LEU A 266 6.93 -16.44 2.81
CA LEU A 266 6.69 -16.65 4.24
C LEU A 266 5.59 -17.68 4.53
N THR A 267 4.60 -17.81 3.65
CA THR A 267 3.41 -18.65 3.88
C THR A 267 2.86 -19.25 2.60
N ASN A 268 2.19 -20.40 2.75
CA ASN A 268 1.43 -21.07 1.69
C ASN A 268 -0.10 -20.96 1.92
N GLU A 269 -0.52 -20.13 2.88
CA GLU A 269 -1.94 -19.83 3.07
C GLU A 269 -2.50 -19.13 1.82
N ALA A 270 -3.78 -19.34 1.54
CA ALA A 270 -4.42 -18.77 0.36
C ALA A 270 -4.60 -17.25 0.51
N GLU A 271 -4.87 -16.81 1.73
CA GLU A 271 -5.09 -15.40 2.09
C GLU A 271 -4.85 -15.22 3.58
N GLY A 272 -4.43 -14.03 3.98
CA GLY A 272 -4.32 -13.67 5.39
C GLY A 272 -3.51 -12.40 5.60
N SER A 273 -3.01 -12.23 6.82
CA SER A 273 -2.05 -11.18 7.15
C SER A 273 -0.80 -11.77 7.78
N ILE A 274 0.36 -11.34 7.29
CA ILE A 274 1.67 -11.80 7.75
C ILE A 274 2.65 -10.62 7.82
N GLY A 275 3.84 -10.81 8.39
CA GLY A 275 4.86 -9.76 8.46
C GLY A 275 5.19 -9.20 7.07
N GLY A 276 4.81 -7.95 6.82
CA GLY A 276 4.88 -7.29 5.52
C GLY A 276 6.19 -6.53 5.28
N GLY A 277 7.11 -6.60 6.23
CA GLY A 277 8.38 -5.89 6.21
C GLY A 277 8.41 -4.77 7.24
N GLN A 278 8.95 -3.62 6.85
CA GLN A 278 9.30 -2.55 7.79
C GLN A 278 9.24 -1.16 7.15
N MET A 279 8.70 -0.20 7.90
CA MET A 279 8.91 1.22 7.68
C MET A 279 9.93 1.77 8.69
N CYS A 280 10.88 2.59 8.22
CA CYS A 280 11.85 3.27 9.07
C CYS A 280 11.65 4.79 8.96
N ILE A 281 11.25 5.45 10.04
CA ILE A 281 11.05 6.90 10.12
C ILE A 281 12.33 7.58 10.61
N GLY A 282 12.92 8.42 9.77
CA GLY A 282 14.18 9.12 10.04
C GLY A 282 15.42 8.20 10.01
N CYS A 283 15.30 7.01 9.41
CA CYS A 283 16.35 6.01 9.36
C CYS A 283 16.37 5.24 8.05
N ILE A 284 17.53 4.63 7.76
CA ILE A 284 17.77 3.71 6.66
C ILE A 284 18.36 2.45 7.29
N ASP A 285 17.82 1.28 6.95
CA ASP A 285 18.32 -0.02 7.40
C ASP A 285 19.13 -0.67 6.27
N SER A 286 20.46 -0.54 6.35
CA SER A 286 21.38 -1.11 5.37
C SER A 286 21.40 -2.64 5.34
N SER A 287 20.78 -3.33 6.30
CA SER A 287 20.62 -4.78 6.26
C SER A 287 19.52 -5.26 5.31
N LYS A 288 18.71 -4.33 4.76
CA LYS A 288 17.53 -4.62 3.93
C LYS A 288 17.74 -4.40 2.45
N PHE A 289 18.90 -3.92 2.04
CA PHE A 289 19.24 -3.74 0.63
C PHE A 289 20.70 -4.08 0.33
N THR A 290 20.99 -4.20 -0.95
CA THR A 290 22.32 -4.44 -1.50
C THR A 290 22.65 -3.40 -2.57
N GLY A 291 23.95 -3.21 -2.82
CA GLY A 291 24.42 -2.18 -3.74
C GLY A 291 24.28 -0.77 -3.18
N ASP A 292 24.41 0.21 -4.07
CA ASP A 292 24.39 1.63 -3.73
C ASP A 292 22.97 2.20 -3.78
N LEU A 293 22.72 3.24 -2.97
CA LEU A 293 21.50 4.03 -3.05
C LEU A 293 21.54 4.92 -4.30
N ASN A 294 20.56 4.74 -5.18
CA ASN A 294 20.36 5.56 -6.36
C ASN A 294 19.25 6.59 -6.10
N TRP A 295 19.62 7.87 -6.00
CA TRP A 295 18.71 8.97 -5.69
C TRP A 295 18.12 9.60 -6.95
N ASN A 296 16.80 9.69 -6.99
CA ASN A 296 16.03 10.22 -8.10
C ASN A 296 15.27 11.48 -7.63
N PRO A 297 15.57 12.67 -8.18
CA PRO A 297 14.84 13.89 -7.82
C PRO A 297 13.35 13.75 -8.10
N VAL A 298 12.52 14.22 -7.16
CA VAL A 298 11.07 14.30 -7.37
C VAL A 298 10.77 15.45 -8.34
N LEU A 299 9.81 15.21 -9.25
CA LEU A 299 9.50 16.09 -10.37
C LEU A 299 8.22 16.93 -10.16
N SER A 300 7.43 16.65 -9.14
CA SER A 300 6.22 17.42 -8.80
C SER A 300 6.07 17.67 -7.30
N ASP A 301 5.22 18.62 -6.92
CA ASP A 301 4.89 18.92 -5.53
C ASP A 301 3.70 18.11 -4.99
N GLY A 302 3.15 17.18 -5.80
CA GLY A 302 1.99 16.37 -5.45
C GLY A 302 2.32 14.92 -5.11
N PHE A 303 3.01 14.22 -6.01
CA PHE A 303 3.34 12.80 -5.86
C PHE A 303 4.83 12.60 -5.69
N TRP A 304 5.24 11.43 -5.18
CA TRP A 304 6.63 10.95 -5.24
C TRP A 304 6.99 10.53 -6.67
N SER A 305 6.88 11.47 -7.62
CA SER A 305 7.05 11.24 -9.05
C SER A 305 8.49 11.48 -9.48
N VAL A 306 9.10 10.50 -10.12
CA VAL A 306 10.50 10.54 -10.58
C VAL A 306 10.58 10.18 -12.06
N ALA A 307 11.71 10.47 -12.70
CA ALA A 307 11.97 10.03 -14.07
C ALA A 307 12.27 8.53 -14.10
N MET A 308 11.57 7.80 -14.97
CA MET A 308 11.86 6.41 -15.30
C MET A 308 12.41 6.34 -16.73
N ASP A 309 13.61 5.79 -16.88
CA ASP A 309 14.33 5.71 -18.17
C ASP A 309 13.63 4.73 -19.12
N GLY A 310 12.85 3.79 -18.58
CA GLY A 310 11.99 2.89 -19.32
C GLY A 310 11.90 1.51 -18.70
N ILE A 311 11.32 0.59 -19.46
CA ILE A 311 11.22 -0.83 -19.15
C ILE A 311 12.29 -1.55 -19.98
N GLU A 312 13.14 -2.31 -19.29
CA GLU A 312 14.07 -3.22 -19.95
C GLU A 312 13.45 -4.61 -20.03
N ALA A 313 13.51 -5.21 -21.21
CA ALA A 313 13.33 -6.64 -21.39
C ALA A 313 14.57 -7.25 -22.06
N ASN A 314 15.03 -8.38 -21.55
CA ASN A 314 16.14 -9.15 -22.14
C ASN A 314 17.42 -8.32 -22.33
N GLY A 315 17.77 -7.48 -21.37
CA GLY A 315 18.99 -6.66 -21.39
C GLY A 315 18.88 -5.35 -22.18
N THR A 316 17.75 -5.09 -22.85
CA THR A 316 17.54 -3.90 -23.70
C THR A 316 16.35 -3.08 -23.24
N ILE A 317 16.54 -1.76 -23.09
CA ILE A 317 15.45 -0.83 -22.82
C ILE A 317 14.54 -0.75 -24.05
N ILE A 318 13.24 -0.98 -23.85
CA ILE A 318 12.24 -0.95 -24.90
C ILE A 318 11.96 0.52 -25.29
N PRO A 319 12.17 0.91 -26.56
CA PRO A 319 11.91 2.28 -27.00
C PRO A 319 10.47 2.72 -26.73
N GLY A 320 10.27 3.96 -26.28
CA GLY A 320 8.94 4.52 -26.00
C GLY A 320 8.37 4.18 -24.62
N THR A 321 9.11 3.46 -23.78
CA THR A 321 8.68 3.12 -22.41
C THR A 321 9.15 4.09 -21.33
N ALA A 322 10.04 5.03 -21.66
CA ALA A 322 10.46 6.11 -20.76
C ALA A 322 9.25 6.98 -20.38
N THR A 323 9.11 7.30 -19.09
CA THR A 323 7.98 8.10 -18.58
C THR A 323 8.30 8.67 -17.21
N ARG A 324 7.45 9.56 -16.70
CA ARG A 324 7.40 9.87 -15.27
C ARG A 324 6.69 8.73 -14.51
N ALA A 325 7.14 8.44 -13.29
CA ALA A 325 6.60 7.38 -12.45
C ALA A 325 6.44 7.83 -10.99
N ALA A 326 5.22 7.73 -10.43
CA ALA A 326 4.95 7.88 -9.01
C ALA A 326 5.22 6.56 -8.28
N ILE A 327 6.01 6.63 -7.22
CA ILE A 327 6.36 5.49 -6.37
C ILE A 327 5.31 5.37 -5.25
N ASP A 328 4.40 4.41 -5.36
CA ASP A 328 3.12 4.37 -4.63
C ASP A 328 2.89 3.07 -3.83
N SER A 329 3.13 3.08 -2.53
CA SER A 329 2.87 1.95 -1.62
C SER A 329 1.38 1.70 -1.33
N GLY A 330 0.49 2.60 -1.77
CA GLY A 330 -0.95 2.41 -1.69
C GLY A 330 -1.54 1.71 -2.92
N THR A 331 -0.71 1.24 -3.85
CA THR A 331 -1.15 0.57 -5.09
C THR A 331 -0.44 -0.77 -5.25
N THR A 332 -1.19 -1.84 -5.52
CA THR A 332 -0.64 -3.19 -5.70
C THR A 332 0.16 -3.35 -7.00
N LEU A 333 -0.43 -2.95 -8.13
CA LEU A 333 0.07 -3.25 -9.49
C LEU A 333 0.91 -2.10 -10.07
N ILE A 334 1.59 -2.37 -11.19
CA ILE A 334 2.23 -1.33 -12.00
C ILE A 334 1.22 -0.84 -13.05
N GLN A 335 1.13 0.47 -13.21
CA GLN A 335 0.30 1.10 -14.23
C GLN A 335 1.15 2.01 -15.10
N LEU A 336 1.07 1.86 -16.42
CA LEU A 336 1.83 2.62 -17.39
C LEU A 336 0.92 3.54 -18.20
N PRO A 337 1.40 4.72 -18.63
CA PRO A 337 0.70 5.53 -19.62
C PRO A 337 0.36 4.71 -20.87
N PRO A 338 -0.70 5.05 -21.62
CA PRO A 338 -1.12 4.26 -22.77
C PRO A 338 -0.02 4.17 -23.85
N SER A 339 0.75 5.24 -24.03
CA SER A 339 1.92 5.31 -24.92
C SER A 339 2.99 4.27 -24.55
N SER A 340 3.44 4.28 -23.29
CA SER A 340 4.44 3.35 -22.76
C SER A 340 3.93 1.91 -22.70
N SER A 341 2.67 1.71 -22.33
CA SER A 341 2.04 0.38 -22.30
C SER A 341 1.97 -0.22 -23.70
N ASN A 342 1.54 0.55 -24.71
CA ASN A 342 1.50 0.09 -26.09
C ASN A 342 2.90 -0.26 -26.62
N ALA A 343 3.91 0.56 -26.31
CA ALA A 343 5.30 0.28 -26.68
C ALA A 343 5.81 -1.02 -26.03
N PHE A 344 5.54 -1.21 -24.74
CA PHE A 344 5.89 -2.41 -24.01
C PHE A 344 5.23 -3.67 -24.58
N TYR A 345 3.89 -3.68 -24.69
CA TYR A 345 3.16 -4.86 -25.14
C TYR A 345 3.35 -5.18 -26.62
N SER A 346 3.66 -4.19 -27.46
CA SER A 346 4.03 -4.45 -28.87
C SER A 346 5.32 -5.25 -29.02
N SER A 347 6.17 -5.26 -27.98
CA SER A 347 7.39 -6.08 -27.95
C SER A 347 7.14 -7.55 -27.57
N ILE A 348 5.93 -7.89 -27.11
CA ILE A 348 5.55 -9.22 -26.65
C ILE A 348 4.71 -9.92 -27.73
N PRO A 349 5.23 -10.96 -28.40
CA PRO A 349 4.47 -11.69 -29.41
C PRO A 349 3.18 -12.30 -28.83
N GLY A 350 2.06 -12.05 -29.50
CA GLY A 350 0.75 -12.56 -29.08
C GLY A 350 0.07 -11.75 -27.97
N ALA A 351 0.67 -10.64 -27.51
CA ALA A 351 0.01 -9.74 -26.58
C ALA A 351 -1.21 -9.07 -27.22
N GLN A 352 -2.33 -9.07 -26.50
CA GLN A 352 -3.59 -8.46 -26.93
C GLN A 352 -4.23 -7.74 -25.74
N ARG A 353 -4.87 -6.60 -25.99
CA ARG A 353 -5.62 -5.91 -24.94
C ARG A 353 -6.78 -6.79 -24.48
N ALA A 354 -6.99 -6.90 -23.18
CA ALA A 354 -8.15 -7.60 -22.64
C ALA A 354 -9.42 -6.83 -23.02
N ASN A 355 -10.20 -7.37 -23.96
CA ASN A 355 -11.42 -6.72 -24.46
C ASN A 355 -12.59 -6.82 -23.48
N THR A 356 -12.47 -7.69 -22.47
CA THR A 356 -13.49 -7.95 -21.45
C THR A 356 -13.39 -7.01 -20.25
N THR A 357 -12.36 -6.14 -20.18
CA THR A 357 -12.12 -5.30 -19.00
C THR A 357 -11.81 -3.83 -19.37
N SER A 358 -12.25 -2.89 -18.53
CA SER A 358 -11.85 -1.48 -18.60
C SER A 358 -10.49 -1.21 -17.94
N SER A 359 -9.94 -2.17 -17.19
CA SER A 359 -8.67 -2.07 -16.46
C SER A 359 -7.41 -1.82 -17.29
N GLY A 360 -7.44 -1.94 -18.62
CA GLY A 360 -6.24 -1.75 -19.44
C GLY A 360 -5.22 -2.89 -19.29
N LEU A 361 -5.67 -4.07 -18.86
CA LEU A 361 -4.88 -5.30 -18.86
C LEU A 361 -4.62 -5.80 -20.29
N TYR A 362 -3.55 -6.56 -20.45
CA TYR A 362 -3.21 -7.27 -21.68
C TYR A 362 -3.08 -8.76 -21.39
N ILE A 363 -3.72 -9.56 -22.24
CA ILE A 363 -3.56 -11.01 -22.29
C ILE A 363 -2.33 -11.31 -23.14
N ILE A 364 -1.46 -12.17 -22.62
CA ILE A 364 -0.26 -12.67 -23.28
C ILE A 364 -0.25 -14.20 -23.23
N PRO A 365 0.44 -14.88 -24.16
CA PRO A 365 0.65 -16.32 -24.05
C PRO A 365 1.40 -16.63 -22.76
N CYS A 366 0.95 -17.63 -21.99
CA CYS A 366 1.68 -18.07 -20.78
C CYS A 366 3.07 -18.65 -21.10
N THR A 367 3.36 -18.96 -22.37
CA THR A 367 4.67 -19.36 -22.86
C THR A 367 5.64 -18.18 -23.06
N THR A 368 5.18 -16.94 -22.87
CA THR A 368 6.02 -15.73 -22.93
C THR A 368 7.10 -15.82 -21.87
N THR A 369 8.37 -15.77 -22.28
CA THR A 369 9.53 -15.79 -21.36
C THR A 369 10.35 -14.51 -21.51
N PHE A 370 10.92 -14.07 -20.39
CA PHE A 370 11.90 -12.99 -20.33
C PHE A 370 13.20 -13.56 -19.75
N SER A 371 14.37 -13.14 -20.22
CA SER A 371 15.64 -13.40 -19.53
C SER A 371 15.94 -12.34 -18.46
N SER A 372 15.23 -11.22 -18.51
CA SER A 372 15.17 -10.18 -17.48
C SER A 372 13.97 -9.27 -17.80
N LEU A 373 13.30 -8.76 -16.76
CA LEU A 373 12.36 -7.65 -16.89
C LEU A 373 12.63 -6.66 -15.75
N SER A 374 12.97 -5.42 -16.08
CA SER A 374 13.36 -4.40 -15.09
C SER A 374 12.69 -3.07 -15.36
N LEU A 375 12.42 -2.32 -14.29
CA LEU A 375 12.25 -0.86 -14.41
C LEU A 375 13.62 -0.20 -14.25
N VAL A 376 13.89 0.81 -15.07
CA VAL A 376 15.18 1.51 -15.07
C VAL A 376 14.98 2.93 -14.55
N PHE A 377 15.75 3.29 -13.52
CA PHE A 377 15.76 4.62 -12.92
C PHE A 377 17.19 5.12 -12.85
N ASN A 378 17.47 6.27 -13.44
CA ASN A 378 18.79 6.90 -13.43
C ASN A 378 19.93 5.91 -13.76
N GLY A 379 19.76 5.16 -14.86
CA GLY A 379 20.69 4.14 -15.35
C GLY A 379 20.73 2.83 -14.55
N THR A 380 20.06 2.75 -13.41
CA THR A 380 20.05 1.55 -12.56
C THR A 380 18.84 0.67 -12.86
N ARG A 381 19.09 -0.63 -13.04
CA ARG A 381 18.07 -1.64 -13.33
C ARG A 381 17.56 -2.28 -12.05
N TYR A 382 16.24 -2.29 -11.90
CA TYR A 382 15.55 -2.95 -10.81
C TYR A 382 14.70 -4.07 -11.39
N GLU A 383 15.26 -5.26 -11.34
CA GLU A 383 14.66 -6.47 -11.88
C GLU A 383 13.46 -6.91 -11.04
N ILE A 384 12.37 -7.26 -11.72
CA ILE A 384 11.16 -7.79 -11.10
C ILE A 384 11.08 -9.29 -11.48
N PRO A 385 11.06 -10.21 -10.49
CA PRO A 385 11.06 -11.64 -10.75
C PRO A 385 9.71 -12.12 -11.31
N PRO A 386 9.66 -13.28 -11.98
CA PRO A 386 8.47 -13.70 -12.71
C PRO A 386 7.30 -13.97 -11.77
N GLN A 387 7.60 -14.43 -10.55
CA GLN A 387 6.63 -14.65 -9.49
C GLN A 387 5.88 -13.36 -9.07
N ASP A 388 6.44 -12.18 -9.32
CA ASP A 388 5.78 -10.89 -9.05
C ASP A 388 5.07 -10.32 -10.30
N LEU A 389 5.36 -10.86 -11.49
CA LEU A 389 4.91 -10.35 -12.78
C LEU A 389 3.80 -11.18 -13.43
N LEU A 390 4.05 -12.46 -13.70
CA LEU A 390 3.20 -13.26 -14.58
C LEU A 390 2.10 -13.96 -13.79
N ARG A 391 0.86 -13.90 -14.29
CA ARG A 391 -0.32 -14.50 -13.67
C ARG A 391 -1.13 -15.28 -14.70
N ALA A 392 -1.31 -16.57 -14.48
CA ALA A 392 -2.25 -17.35 -15.29
C ALA A 392 -3.68 -16.85 -15.01
N ILE A 393 -4.50 -16.76 -16.05
CA ILE A 393 -5.91 -16.36 -15.95
C ILE A 393 -6.87 -17.38 -16.54
N SER A 394 -6.36 -18.34 -17.32
CA SER A 394 -7.13 -19.46 -17.86
C SER A 394 -6.75 -20.77 -17.18
N ARG A 395 -7.75 -21.63 -16.97
CA ARG A 395 -7.56 -22.97 -16.37
C ARG A 395 -6.74 -23.91 -17.25
N ASP A 396 -6.74 -23.69 -18.56
CA ASP A 396 -5.92 -24.45 -19.51
C ASP A 396 -4.47 -23.97 -19.58
N GLY A 397 -4.12 -22.91 -18.85
CA GLY A 397 -2.76 -22.37 -18.77
C GLY A 397 -2.26 -21.73 -20.06
N THR A 398 -3.15 -21.34 -20.97
CA THR A 398 -2.78 -20.71 -22.25
C THR A 398 -2.73 -19.19 -22.18
N GLU A 399 -3.59 -18.57 -21.37
CA GLU A 399 -3.71 -17.13 -21.22
C GLU A 399 -3.17 -16.64 -19.88
N CYS A 400 -2.28 -15.66 -19.96
CA CYS A 400 -1.67 -15.01 -18.81
C CYS A 400 -1.83 -13.49 -18.92
N VAL A 401 -1.71 -12.81 -17.79
CA VAL A 401 -1.51 -11.36 -17.73
C VAL A 401 -0.22 -11.06 -16.98
N LEU A 402 0.33 -9.87 -17.21
CA LEU A 402 1.33 -9.31 -16.31
C LEU A 402 0.62 -8.45 -15.25
N THR A 403 1.24 -8.29 -14.08
CA THR A 403 0.85 -7.31 -13.04
C THR A 403 1.18 -5.85 -13.44
N ILE A 404 1.18 -5.60 -14.76
CA ILE A 404 1.42 -4.32 -15.42
C ILE A 404 0.15 -4.03 -16.24
N ALA A 405 -0.42 -2.83 -16.10
CA ALA A 405 -1.63 -2.44 -16.81
C ALA A 405 -1.47 -1.06 -17.47
N ALA A 406 -2.28 -0.77 -18.47
CA ALA A 406 -2.41 0.59 -19.00
C ALA A 406 -3.28 1.45 -18.07
N SER A 407 -2.90 2.72 -17.88
CA SER A 407 -3.66 3.72 -17.13
C SER A 407 -3.45 5.09 -17.74
N SER A 408 -4.47 5.95 -17.68
CA SER A 408 -4.38 7.34 -18.12
C SER A 408 -4.05 8.30 -16.98
N ALA A 409 -3.41 7.81 -15.91
CA ALA A 409 -3.00 8.61 -14.76
C ALA A 409 -2.11 9.79 -15.18
N LYS A 410 -2.29 10.92 -14.49
CA LYS A 410 -1.59 12.18 -14.73
C LYS A 410 -0.94 12.70 -13.46
N ASP A 411 0.19 13.36 -13.57
CA ASP A 411 0.74 14.14 -12.46
C ASP A 411 -0.05 15.46 -12.30
N VAL A 412 0.21 16.21 -11.22
CA VAL A 412 -0.46 17.47 -10.90
C VAL A 412 -0.25 18.58 -11.95
N ASP A 413 0.78 18.45 -12.78
CA ASP A 413 1.06 19.33 -13.92
C ASP A 413 0.42 18.86 -15.24
N GLY A 414 -0.35 17.77 -15.22
CA GLY A 414 -0.99 17.17 -16.39
C GLY A 414 -0.12 16.22 -17.22
N SER A 415 1.14 16.01 -16.82
CA SER A 415 2.05 15.05 -17.49
C SER A 415 1.54 13.61 -17.36
N GLU A 416 1.81 12.77 -18.36
CA GLU A 416 1.58 11.32 -18.24
C GLU A 416 2.38 10.74 -17.06
N LEU A 417 1.74 9.86 -16.30
CA LEU A 417 2.30 9.32 -15.06
C LEU A 417 2.09 7.80 -15.01
N ALA A 418 3.17 7.06 -14.83
CA ALA A 418 3.10 5.68 -14.37
C ALA A 418 2.87 5.65 -12.85
N ILE A 419 2.15 4.64 -12.36
CA ILE A 419 2.03 4.34 -10.93
C ILE A 419 2.79 3.04 -10.69
N VAL A 420 3.83 3.11 -9.87
CA VAL A 420 4.74 2.00 -9.58
C VAL A 420 4.47 1.50 -8.18
N GLY A 421 3.70 0.41 -8.10
CA GLY A 421 3.17 -0.17 -6.88
C GLY A 421 4.01 -1.27 -6.23
N ASP A 422 3.38 -2.03 -5.34
CA ASP A 422 3.99 -3.05 -4.48
C ASP A 422 4.71 -4.16 -5.25
N VAL A 423 4.23 -4.52 -6.44
CA VAL A 423 4.93 -5.45 -7.37
C VAL A 423 6.38 -5.04 -7.58
N PHE A 424 6.65 -3.74 -7.69
CA PHE A 424 8.01 -3.20 -7.78
C PHE A 424 8.65 -3.01 -6.40
N LEU A 425 7.90 -2.43 -5.44
CA LEU A 425 8.46 -2.01 -4.14
C LEU A 425 8.98 -3.18 -3.28
N LYS A 426 8.50 -4.40 -3.48
CA LYS A 426 9.09 -5.61 -2.85
C LYS A 426 10.52 -5.87 -3.31
N ASN A 427 10.82 -5.49 -4.55
CA ASN A 427 12.10 -5.72 -5.20
C ASN A 427 13.07 -4.53 -5.06
N ALA A 428 12.58 -3.38 -4.60
CA ALA A 428 13.36 -2.17 -4.38
C ALA A 428 13.16 -1.60 -2.97
N TYR A 429 14.24 -1.60 -2.17
CA TYR A 429 14.25 -0.82 -0.94
C TYR A 429 14.11 0.66 -1.29
N SER A 430 13.08 1.30 -0.73
CA SER A 430 12.62 2.61 -1.20
C SER A 430 12.72 3.63 -0.09
N ILE A 431 13.33 4.79 -0.35
CA ILE A 431 13.52 5.88 0.60
C ILE A 431 12.84 7.12 0.05
N PHE A 432 11.94 7.71 0.83
CA PHE A 432 11.18 8.90 0.47
C PHE A 432 11.69 10.07 1.30
N SER A 433 12.47 10.96 0.67
CA SER A 433 13.09 12.09 1.34
C SER A 433 12.43 13.39 0.95
N TYR A 434 11.95 14.14 1.94
CA TYR A 434 11.43 15.50 1.76
C TYR A 434 12.56 16.52 1.53
N SER A 435 13.81 16.16 1.85
CA SER A 435 14.97 17.01 1.58
C SER A 435 16.24 16.17 1.41
N TYR A 436 16.64 15.98 0.16
CA TYR A 436 17.92 15.45 -0.28
C TYR A 436 18.61 16.50 -1.16
N ASN A 437 19.76 17.01 -0.74
CA ASN A 437 20.43 18.15 -1.40
C ASN A 437 19.53 19.39 -1.59
N GLY A 438 18.59 19.62 -0.67
CA GLY A 438 17.69 20.78 -0.68
C GLY A 438 16.36 20.60 -1.40
N SER A 439 16.10 19.43 -1.99
CA SER A 439 14.84 19.12 -2.70
C SER A 439 14.32 17.72 -2.38
N PRO A 440 13.02 17.41 -2.56
CA PRO A 440 12.53 16.05 -2.38
C PRO A 440 13.13 15.07 -3.39
N ALA A 441 13.37 13.83 -2.95
CA ALA A 441 13.94 12.76 -3.78
C ALA A 441 13.48 11.37 -3.32
N VAL A 442 13.44 10.42 -4.25
CA VAL A 442 13.27 8.99 -3.96
C VAL A 442 14.60 8.27 -4.14
N GLY A 443 15.11 7.66 -3.06
CA GLY A 443 16.26 6.77 -3.07
C GLY A 443 15.81 5.33 -3.31
N LEU A 444 16.43 4.63 -4.24
CA LEU A 444 16.15 3.23 -4.55
C LEU A 444 17.42 2.41 -4.41
N ALA A 445 17.30 1.18 -3.91
CA ALA A 445 18.35 0.17 -3.95
C ALA A 445 17.73 -1.23 -4.08
N ARG A 446 18.52 -2.21 -4.50
CA ARG A 446 18.03 -3.59 -4.67
C ARG A 446 17.66 -4.16 -3.29
N SER A 447 16.40 -4.54 -3.11
CA SER A 447 15.92 -5.19 -1.89
C SER A 447 16.66 -6.51 -1.65
N THR A 448 16.91 -6.89 -0.39
CA THR A 448 17.53 -8.19 -0.07
C THR A 448 16.66 -9.39 -0.42
N ILE A 449 15.35 -9.20 -0.57
CA ILE A 449 14.44 -10.26 -1.03
C ILE A 449 14.28 -10.30 -2.55
N ALA A 450 14.85 -9.32 -3.27
CA ALA A 450 14.86 -9.33 -4.72
C ALA A 450 15.77 -10.49 -5.18
N GLY A 451 15.14 -11.62 -5.50
CA GLY A 451 15.83 -12.78 -6.07
C GLY A 451 16.63 -12.37 -7.30
N SER A 452 17.73 -13.06 -7.59
CA SER A 452 18.48 -12.87 -8.84
C SER A 452 17.85 -13.70 -9.95
N TRP A 453 17.36 -13.08 -11.03
CA TRP A 453 16.98 -13.78 -12.26
C TRP A 453 18.21 -14.40 -12.95
N SER A 454 19.44 -14.07 -12.56
CA SER A 454 20.65 -14.69 -13.08
C SER A 454 21.79 -14.78 -12.06
N THR A 455 22.22 -16.03 -11.78
CA THR A 455 23.63 -16.37 -11.60
C THR A 455 23.98 -17.53 -12.54
N THR A 456 24.14 -17.23 -13.82
CA THR A 456 25.00 -18.05 -14.70
C THR A 456 25.80 -17.14 -15.61
N SER A 457 26.74 -16.40 -15.02
CA SER A 457 27.90 -15.92 -15.76
C SER A 457 28.80 -17.11 -16.07
N SER A 458 28.70 -17.64 -17.28
CA SER A 458 29.63 -18.65 -17.81
C SER A 458 31.01 -18.02 -18.01
N SER A 459 31.89 -18.21 -17.03
CA SER A 459 33.33 -18.20 -17.28
C SER A 459 33.64 -19.40 -18.18
N ALA A 460 34.09 -19.10 -19.40
CA ALA A 460 34.46 -20.08 -20.41
C ALA A 460 35.60 -21.01 -19.93
N ASN A 461 35.28 -22.28 -19.68
CA ASN A 461 36.02 -23.46 -20.16
C ASN A 461 35.38 -24.74 -19.59
N GLY A 462 34.85 -25.59 -20.46
CA GLY A 462 34.37 -26.91 -20.08
C GLY A 462 33.25 -27.40 -21.00
N SER A 463 33.60 -28.28 -21.93
CA SER A 463 32.65 -29.02 -22.76
C SER A 463 31.71 -29.86 -21.89
N GLY A 464 30.43 -29.53 -21.87
CA GLY A 464 29.38 -30.29 -21.17
C GLY A 464 28.01 -29.91 -21.75
N SER A 465 27.17 -30.92 -21.97
CA SER A 465 25.88 -30.90 -22.66
C SER A 465 24.94 -29.73 -22.31
N ASN A 466 24.43 -29.08 -23.35
CA ASN A 466 23.37 -28.07 -23.30
C ASN A 466 22.05 -28.64 -22.73
N SER A 467 21.64 -28.15 -21.56
CA SER A 467 20.23 -27.99 -21.21
C SER A 467 20.01 -26.58 -20.69
N SER A 468 19.57 -25.69 -21.60
CA SER A 468 19.10 -24.35 -21.26
C SER A 468 17.80 -24.47 -20.45
N ALA A 469 17.90 -24.45 -19.13
CA ALA A 469 16.74 -24.30 -18.25
C ALA A 469 16.29 -22.83 -18.32
N ALA A 470 15.35 -22.55 -19.23
CA ALA A 470 14.51 -21.37 -19.10
C ALA A 470 13.79 -21.44 -17.74
N ALA A 471 13.74 -20.35 -16.99
CA ALA A 471 13.05 -20.31 -15.71
C ALA A 471 11.58 -20.70 -15.91
N SER A 472 11.22 -21.92 -15.49
CA SER A 472 9.83 -22.36 -15.40
C SER A 472 9.15 -21.51 -14.32
N PHE A 473 8.07 -20.83 -14.68
CA PHE A 473 7.25 -20.02 -13.80
C PHE A 473 6.87 -20.83 -12.55
N SER A 474 7.30 -20.36 -11.38
CA SER A 474 6.85 -20.93 -10.11
C SER A 474 5.39 -20.55 -9.92
N GLN A 475 4.49 -21.50 -10.15
CA GLN A 475 3.08 -21.30 -9.85
C GLN A 475 2.82 -21.46 -8.36
N PRO A 476 1.97 -20.61 -7.76
CA PRO A 476 1.51 -20.80 -6.38
C PRO A 476 0.91 -22.20 -6.23
N SER A 477 1.12 -22.83 -5.08
CA SER A 477 0.53 -24.13 -4.77
C SER A 477 -0.98 -24.05 -4.48
N ARG A 478 -1.52 -22.84 -4.25
CA ARG A 478 -2.93 -22.54 -3.95
C ARG A 478 -3.31 -21.13 -4.45
N THR A 479 -4.56 -20.97 -4.88
CA THR A 479 -5.15 -19.66 -5.23
C THR A 479 -5.88 -19.07 -4.04
N GLY A 480 -5.51 -17.86 -3.65
CA GLY A 480 -6.38 -16.97 -2.90
C GLY A 480 -7.56 -16.55 -3.75
N SER A 481 -8.66 -16.20 -3.09
CA SER A 481 -9.70 -15.43 -3.73
C SER A 481 -9.66 -14.06 -3.09
N VAL A 482 -9.28 -13.01 -3.82
CA VAL A 482 -9.76 -11.66 -3.48
C VAL A 482 -11.26 -11.68 -3.80
N SER A 483 -12.04 -12.46 -3.06
CA SER A 483 -13.47 -12.61 -3.28
C SER A 483 -14.13 -11.37 -2.69
N LEU A 484 -14.15 -10.30 -3.48
CA LEU A 484 -15.12 -9.22 -3.37
C LEU A 484 -16.55 -9.69 -3.71
N SER A 485 -16.75 -11.01 -3.85
CA SER A 485 -17.99 -11.68 -4.21
C SER A 485 -18.33 -12.85 -3.27
N GLU A 486 -17.96 -12.81 -1.99
CA GLU A 486 -19.03 -13.14 -1.07
C GLU A 486 -20.01 -11.97 -1.20
N GLN A 487 -21.08 -12.19 -1.97
CA GLN A 487 -22.36 -11.69 -1.52
C GLN A 487 -22.43 -12.06 -0.04
N LEU A 488 -22.00 -11.13 0.83
CA LEU A 488 -22.63 -10.95 2.10
C LEU A 488 -24.09 -11.00 1.75
N ASP A 489 -24.72 -12.09 2.13
CA ASP A 489 -26.13 -12.33 2.01
C ASP A 489 -26.80 -11.08 2.63
N VAL A 490 -27.08 -10.10 1.76
CA VAL A 490 -27.69 -8.83 2.15
C VAL A 490 -29.07 -9.12 2.73
N ASP A 491 -29.64 -10.29 2.45
CA ASP A 491 -30.88 -10.77 3.03
C ASP A 491 -30.78 -11.22 4.49
N THR A 492 -29.64 -11.74 4.99
CA THR A 492 -29.52 -12.06 6.43
C THR A 492 -29.26 -10.84 7.32
N LYS A 493 -28.65 -9.77 6.78
CA LYS A 493 -28.46 -8.52 7.54
C LYS A 493 -29.67 -7.58 7.46
N ARG A 494 -30.45 -7.58 6.37
CA ARG A 494 -31.75 -6.87 6.31
C ARG A 494 -32.75 -7.44 7.33
N GLN A 495 -32.76 -8.76 7.52
CA GLN A 495 -33.62 -9.42 8.50
C GLN A 495 -33.30 -9.07 9.97
N ARG A 496 -32.12 -8.53 10.28
CA ARG A 496 -31.79 -8.05 11.64
C ARG A 496 -32.15 -6.58 11.87
N PHE A 497 -32.16 -5.76 10.83
CA PHE A 497 -32.63 -4.37 10.91
C PHE A 497 -34.16 -4.27 10.90
N ASP A 498 -34.84 -5.10 10.11
CA ASP A 498 -36.31 -5.11 10.06
C ASP A 498 -36.94 -5.58 11.38
N ARG A 499 -36.28 -6.49 12.12
CA ARG A 499 -36.73 -6.90 13.47
C ARG A 499 -36.51 -5.85 14.56
N LEU A 500 -35.63 -4.87 14.34
CA LEU A 500 -35.46 -3.75 15.28
C LEU A 500 -36.46 -2.63 14.98
N ALA A 501 -36.80 -2.42 13.70
CA ALA A 501 -37.82 -1.47 13.28
C ALA A 501 -39.24 -1.91 13.71
N ASP A 502 -39.55 -3.21 13.66
CA ASP A 502 -40.83 -3.75 14.13
C ASP A 502 -41.00 -3.71 15.67
N PHE A 503 -39.89 -3.69 16.43
CA PHE A 503 -39.92 -3.55 17.90
C PHE A 503 -40.10 -2.09 18.34
N VAL A 504 -39.60 -1.12 17.56
CA VAL A 504 -39.76 0.32 17.85
C VAL A 504 -41.14 0.85 17.41
N CYS A 505 -41.82 0.16 16.48
CA CYS A 505 -43.21 0.48 16.10
C CYS A 505 -44.28 -0.23 16.95
N SER A 506 -43.90 -1.05 17.96
CA SER A 506 -44.85 -1.73 18.87
C SER A 506 -44.68 -1.39 20.37
N ILE A 507 -43.92 -0.32 20.66
CA ILE A 507 -43.94 0.42 21.94
C ILE A 507 -44.47 1.82 21.61
#